data_AF-A0A2M8N583-F1
#
_entry.id   AF-A0A2M8N583-F1
#
_cell.length_a   1.000
_cell.length_b   1.000
_cell.length_c   1.000
_cell.angle_alpha   90.00
_cell.angle_beta   90.00
_cell.angle_gamma   90.00
#
_symmetry.space_group_name_H-M   'P 1'
#
loop_
_entity.id
_entity.type
_entity.pdbx_description
1 polymer ?
#
loop_
_entity_poly.entity_id
_entity_poly.type
_entity_poly.pdbx_seq_one_letter_code
_entity_poly.pdbx_strand_id
1 'polypeptide(L)'
;MCDKLGISVWEVIRAAATKPFGFMPFYPGPGLGGHCIPVDPHYLSWKLKTLNYNARFIELASEINTSMPLYVVDKVIDALNDEHKSVRGSRIVVLGVAYKRDVDDVRESPALDIIGLLINKGADVVYHDPYIPSIRLEDAHIIHNTP
;
A
#
# COMPACT_ATOMS: atom_id res chain seq x y z
N MET A 1 -6.38 4.52 13.28
CA MET A 1 -6.48 5.10 14.64
C MET A 1 -6.28 6.60 14.62
N CYS A 2 -5.09 7.10 14.24
CA CYS A 2 -4.78 8.53 14.19
C CYS A 2 -5.81 9.34 13.40
N ASP A 3 -6.19 8.84 12.23
CA ASP A 3 -7.25 9.40 11.38
C ASP A 3 -8.60 9.56 12.11
N LYS A 4 -9.07 8.53 12.81
CA LYS A 4 -10.31 8.59 13.61
C LYS A 4 -10.25 9.57 14.78
N LEU A 5 -9.06 9.81 15.31
CA LEU A 5 -8.83 10.75 16.42
C LEU A 5 -8.56 12.18 15.91
N GLY A 6 -8.45 12.39 14.60
CA GLY A 6 -8.09 13.69 14.03
C GLY A 6 -6.68 14.15 14.38
N ILE A 7 -5.73 13.21 14.60
CA ILE A 7 -4.34 13.53 14.98
C ILE A 7 -3.34 13.11 13.90
N SER A 8 -2.23 13.84 13.82
CA SER A 8 -1.14 13.55 12.88
C SER A 8 -0.32 12.35 13.32
N VAL A 9 -0.35 11.26 12.54
CA VAL A 9 0.49 10.07 12.77
C VAL A 9 1.99 10.43 12.73
N TRP A 10 2.37 11.41 11.91
CA TRP A 10 3.75 11.88 11.81
C TRP A 10 4.21 12.56 13.10
N GLU A 11 3.34 13.36 13.73
CA GLU A 11 3.64 13.97 15.02
C GLU A 11 3.77 12.94 16.13
N VAL A 12 2.86 11.96 16.15
CA VAL A 12 2.91 10.85 17.13
C VAL A 12 4.22 10.07 17.00
N ILE A 13 4.63 9.70 15.78
CA ILE A 13 5.90 8.99 15.55
C ILE A 13 7.09 9.88 15.92
N ARG A 14 7.11 11.15 15.51
CA ARG A 14 8.19 12.08 15.87
C ARG A 14 8.32 12.23 17.38
N ALA A 15 7.21 12.39 18.10
CA ALA A 15 7.21 12.50 19.56
C ALA A 15 7.71 11.21 20.21
N ALA A 16 7.24 10.04 19.76
CA ALA A 16 7.69 8.75 20.28
C ALA A 16 9.18 8.50 20.02
N ALA A 17 9.70 8.93 18.86
CA ALA A 17 11.09 8.82 18.46
C ALA A 17 12.05 9.69 19.29
N THR A 18 11.56 10.61 20.11
CA THR A 18 12.40 11.36 21.07
C THR A 18 12.91 10.50 22.22
N LYS A 19 12.34 9.30 22.44
CA LYS A 19 12.81 8.40 23.49
C LYS A 19 14.19 7.82 23.11
N PRO A 20 15.19 7.86 24.01
CA PRO A 20 16.54 7.38 23.71
C PRO A 20 16.63 5.85 23.61
N PHE A 21 15.56 5.11 23.93
CA PHE A 21 15.50 3.66 23.87
C PHE A 21 14.06 3.18 23.67
N GLY A 22 13.92 1.92 23.24
CA GLY A 22 12.63 1.22 23.21
C GLY A 22 11.65 1.67 22.11
N PHE A 23 12.08 2.51 21.17
CA PHE A 23 11.29 2.90 20.02
C PHE A 23 12.14 3.00 18.76
N MET A 24 11.85 2.14 17.78
CA MET A 24 12.39 2.23 16.44
C MET A 24 11.28 2.74 15.52
N PRO A 25 11.44 3.92 14.89
CA PRO A 25 10.38 4.50 14.08
C PRO A 25 10.18 3.68 12.79
N PHE A 26 8.93 3.31 12.54
CA PHE A 26 8.44 2.86 11.24
C PHE A 26 7.39 3.84 10.78
N TYR A 27 7.37 4.13 9.48
CA TYR A 27 6.47 5.11 8.89
C TYR A 27 5.33 4.42 8.15
N PRO A 28 4.09 4.92 8.27
CA PRO A 28 2.96 4.35 7.56
C PRO A 28 3.11 4.55 6.05
N GLY A 29 2.54 3.64 5.28
CA GLY A 29 2.53 3.67 3.83
C GLY A 29 1.27 3.00 3.28
N PRO A 30 1.13 2.95 1.94
CA PRO A 30 -0.03 2.35 1.26
C PRO A 30 -0.10 0.83 1.40
N GLY A 31 0.94 0.20 1.93
CA GLY A 31 1.09 -1.24 2.09
C GLY A 31 2.56 -1.60 2.17
N LEU A 32 2.83 -2.89 2.03
CA LEU A 32 4.18 -3.44 1.93
C LEU A 32 4.39 -3.95 0.51
N GLY A 33 5.62 -3.88 0.01
CA GLY A 33 5.96 -4.53 -1.24
C GLY A 33 7.38 -5.07 -1.24
N GLY A 34 7.82 -5.54 -2.41
CA GLY A 34 8.98 -6.42 -2.53
C GLY A 34 8.66 -7.83 -2.01
N HIS A 35 9.61 -8.74 -2.09
CA HIS A 35 9.36 -10.15 -1.74
C HIS A 35 9.60 -10.46 -0.25
N CYS A 36 10.61 -9.85 0.37
CA CYS A 36 11.08 -10.30 1.69
C CYS A 36 10.00 -10.20 2.77
N ILE A 37 9.34 -9.04 2.89
CA ILE A 37 8.37 -8.80 3.98
C ILE A 37 7.02 -9.47 3.71
N PRO A 38 6.47 -9.46 2.48
CA PRO A 38 5.22 -10.14 2.18
C PRO A 38 5.32 -11.67 2.11
N VAL A 39 6.49 -12.25 1.83
CA VAL A 39 6.63 -13.71 1.60
C VAL A 39 7.28 -14.43 2.79
N ASP A 40 8.40 -13.94 3.32
CA ASP A 40 9.20 -14.70 4.30
C ASP A 40 8.45 -15.00 5.61
N PRO A 41 7.70 -14.05 6.22
CA PRO A 41 6.90 -14.33 7.41
C PRO A 41 5.81 -15.38 7.13
N HIS A 42 5.21 -15.37 5.94
CA HIS A 42 4.19 -16.36 5.56
C HIS A 42 4.79 -17.75 5.41
N TYR A 43 5.98 -17.86 4.84
CA TYR A 43 6.70 -19.13 4.79
C TYR A 43 6.96 -19.70 6.19
N LEU A 44 7.41 -18.85 7.12
CA LEU A 44 7.58 -19.24 8.52
C LEU A 44 6.25 -19.66 9.18
N SER A 45 5.19 -18.88 8.99
CA SER A 45 3.85 -19.19 9.51
C SER A 45 3.34 -20.54 8.99
N TRP A 46 3.51 -20.81 7.68
CA TRP A 46 3.19 -22.09 7.07
C TRP A 46 4.00 -23.23 7.71
N LYS A 47 5.31 -23.05 7.89
CA LYS A 47 6.15 -24.09 8.51
C LYS A 47 5.72 -24.38 9.95
N LEU A 48 5.40 -23.36 10.73
CA LEU A 48 4.93 -23.51 12.11
C LEU A 48 3.57 -24.22 12.21
N LYS A 49 2.67 -24.03 11.24
CA LYS A 49 1.40 -24.77 11.17
C LYS A 49 1.63 -26.29 11.06
N THR A 50 2.70 -26.72 10.38
CA THR A 50 3.07 -28.16 10.33
C THR A 50 3.47 -28.74 11.70
N LEU A 51 3.82 -27.87 12.65
CA LEU A 51 4.14 -28.20 14.04
C LEU A 51 2.95 -27.94 15.00
N ASN A 52 1.75 -27.76 14.46
CA ASN A 52 0.54 -27.38 15.20
C ASN A 52 0.71 -26.09 16.03
N TYR A 53 1.56 -25.17 15.56
CA TYR A 53 1.78 -23.85 16.16
C TYR A 53 1.21 -22.76 15.24
N ASN A 54 0.31 -21.94 15.77
CA ASN A 54 -0.21 -20.79 15.03
C ASN A 54 0.57 -19.50 15.38
N ALA A 55 1.27 -18.94 14.39
CA ALA A 55 1.94 -17.65 14.47
C ALA A 55 0.96 -16.47 14.30
N ARG A 56 0.04 -16.29 15.26
CA ARG A 56 -1.04 -15.28 15.22
C ARG A 56 -0.57 -13.86 14.92
N PHE A 57 0.61 -13.47 15.40
CA PHE A 57 1.14 -12.13 15.15
C PHE A 57 1.52 -11.91 13.68
N ILE A 58 2.05 -12.93 13.02
CA ILE A 58 2.36 -12.87 11.58
C ILE A 58 1.07 -12.74 10.78
N GLU A 59 0.06 -13.53 11.12
CA GLU A 59 -1.26 -13.49 10.46
C GLU A 59 -1.90 -12.11 10.61
N LEU A 60 -1.92 -11.56 11.83
CA LEU A 60 -2.47 -10.22 12.08
C LEU A 60 -1.69 -9.12 11.34
N ALA A 61 -0.36 -9.17 11.36
CA ALA A 61 0.45 -8.21 10.63
C ALA A 61 0.16 -8.27 9.13
N SER A 62 0.02 -9.47 8.57
CA SER A 62 -0.35 -9.65 7.17
C SER A 62 -1.73 -9.07 6.84
N GLU A 63 -2.74 -9.38 7.66
CA GLU A 63 -4.10 -8.85 7.49
C GLU A 63 -4.13 -7.32 7.51
N ILE A 64 -3.42 -6.70 8.45
CA ILE A 64 -3.32 -5.23 8.52
C ILE A 64 -2.67 -4.70 7.24
N ASN A 65 -1.52 -5.25 6.82
CA ASN A 65 -0.78 -4.71 5.68
C ASN A 65 -1.50 -4.91 4.34
N THR A 66 -2.14 -6.06 4.14
CA THR A 66 -2.94 -6.36 2.93
C THR A 66 -4.21 -5.52 2.84
N SER A 67 -4.71 -5.00 3.95
CA SER A 67 -5.86 -4.07 3.96
C SER A 67 -5.50 -2.62 3.61
N MET A 68 -4.22 -2.24 3.61
CA MET A 68 -3.80 -0.84 3.42
C MET A 68 -4.13 -0.27 2.02
N PRO A 69 -4.00 -1.01 0.91
CA PRO A 69 -4.44 -0.52 -0.40
C PRO A 69 -5.91 -0.09 -0.42
N LEU A 70 -6.80 -0.87 0.21
CA LEU A 70 -8.22 -0.54 0.34
C LEU A 70 -8.42 0.74 1.16
N TYR A 71 -7.72 0.87 2.29
CA TYR A 71 -7.76 2.08 3.12
C TYR A 71 -7.33 3.33 2.33
N VAL A 72 -6.30 3.23 1.48
CA VAL A 72 -5.86 4.35 0.63
C VAL A 72 -6.92 4.69 -0.41
N VAL A 73 -7.53 3.69 -1.05
CA VAL A 73 -8.60 3.90 -2.03
C VAL A 73 -9.81 4.58 -1.38
N ASP A 74 -10.19 4.18 -0.17
CA ASP A 74 -11.26 4.83 0.60
C ASP A 74 -10.92 6.30 0.88
N LYS A 75 -9.66 6.62 1.21
CA LYS A 75 -9.22 8.02 1.37
C LYS A 75 -9.30 8.84 0.08
N VAL A 76 -9.00 8.23 -1.06
CA VAL A 76 -9.17 8.88 -2.37
C VAL A 76 -10.65 9.12 -2.67
N ILE A 77 -11.52 8.16 -2.35
CA ILE A 77 -12.98 8.30 -2.48
C ILE A 77 -13.49 9.45 -1.63
N ASP A 78 -13.11 9.51 -0.35
CA ASP A 78 -13.52 10.57 0.57
C ASP A 78 -13.08 11.95 0.04
N ALA A 79 -11.82 12.09 -0.38
CA ALA A 79 -11.30 13.34 -0.92
C ALA A 79 -11.99 13.79 -2.21
N LEU A 80 -12.37 12.85 -3.09
CA LEU A 80 -13.16 13.18 -4.28
C LEU A 80 -14.59 13.59 -3.93
N ASN A 81 -15.20 12.95 -2.92
CA ASN A 81 -16.54 13.30 -2.45
C ASN A 81 -16.60 14.69 -1.83
N ASP A 82 -15.57 15.13 -1.11
CA ASP A 82 -15.46 16.50 -0.59
C ASP A 82 -15.52 17.53 -1.74
N GLU A 83 -14.96 17.17 -2.89
CA GLU A 83 -15.00 17.96 -4.14
C GLU A 83 -16.22 17.66 -5.02
N HIS A 84 -17.21 16.90 -4.51
CA HIS A 84 -18.43 16.51 -5.23
C HIS A 84 -18.16 15.74 -6.53
N LYS A 85 -17.07 14.95 -6.57
CA LYS A 85 -16.68 14.11 -7.71
C LYS A 85 -16.84 12.64 -7.35
N SER A 86 -17.35 11.84 -8.30
CA SER A 86 -17.33 10.39 -8.20
C SER A 86 -15.99 9.82 -8.63
N VAL A 87 -15.55 8.69 -8.04
CA VAL A 87 -14.41 7.93 -8.57
C VAL A 87 -14.66 7.51 -10.02
N ARG A 88 -15.86 7.00 -10.31
CA ARG A 88 -16.23 6.61 -11.67
C ARG A 88 -16.16 7.81 -12.60
N GLY A 89 -15.38 7.70 -13.68
CA GLY A 89 -15.16 8.77 -14.64
C GLY A 89 -14.18 9.86 -14.21
N SER A 90 -13.64 9.80 -12.98
CA SER A 90 -12.55 10.69 -12.59
C SER A 90 -11.23 10.20 -13.18
N ARG A 91 -10.41 11.14 -13.66
CA ARG A 91 -9.04 10.89 -14.06
C ARG A 91 -8.11 11.04 -12.85
N ILE A 92 -7.38 9.98 -12.51
CA ILE A 92 -6.51 9.91 -11.33
C ILE A 92 -5.08 9.61 -11.79
N VAL A 93 -4.12 10.42 -11.33
CA VAL A 93 -2.69 10.21 -11.61
C VAL A 93 -2.04 9.58 -10.38
N VAL A 94 -1.42 8.40 -10.55
CA VAL A 94 -0.61 7.73 -9.53
C VAL A 94 0.86 8.08 -9.75
N LEU A 95 1.49 8.71 -8.76
CA LEU A 95 2.90 9.11 -8.81
C LEU A 95 3.74 8.10 -8.04
N GLY A 96 4.53 7.30 -8.77
CA GLY A 96 5.33 6.21 -8.26
C GLY A 96 4.57 4.88 -8.22
N VAL A 97 5.15 3.86 -8.83
CA VAL A 97 4.61 2.49 -8.85
C VAL A 97 5.62 1.44 -8.39
N ALA A 98 6.92 1.78 -8.33
CA ALA A 98 7.92 0.95 -7.69
C ALA A 98 7.58 0.69 -6.21
N TYR A 99 7.90 -0.51 -5.70
CA TYR A 99 7.57 -0.86 -4.30
C TYR A 99 8.42 -0.08 -3.28
N LYS A 100 9.53 0.51 -3.75
CA LYS A 100 10.47 1.32 -2.97
C LYS A 100 11.00 2.45 -3.84
N ARG A 101 11.50 3.51 -3.21
CA ARG A 101 12.20 4.59 -3.91
C ARG A 101 13.46 4.09 -4.61
N ASP A 102 13.76 4.68 -5.77
CA ASP A 102 15.02 4.53 -6.51
C ASP A 102 15.30 3.09 -6.97
N VAL A 103 14.24 2.31 -7.24
CA VAL A 103 14.34 0.96 -7.81
C VAL A 103 13.36 0.80 -8.97
N ASP A 104 13.67 -0.11 -9.89
CA ASP A 104 12.87 -0.46 -11.07
C ASP A 104 12.00 -1.72 -10.84
N ASP A 105 11.64 -2.00 -9.59
CA ASP A 105 10.95 -3.21 -9.18
C ASP A 105 9.54 -2.91 -8.67
N VAL A 106 8.55 -3.58 -9.27
CA VAL A 106 7.12 -3.46 -8.95
C VAL A 106 6.54 -4.72 -8.31
N ARG A 107 7.38 -5.73 -8.01
CA ARG A 107 6.91 -6.97 -7.39
C ARG A 107 6.26 -6.68 -6.04
N GLU A 108 5.06 -7.23 -5.85
CA GLU A 108 4.21 -7.00 -4.67
C GLU A 108 3.98 -5.51 -4.36
N SER A 109 4.10 -4.60 -5.34
CA SER A 109 3.95 -3.18 -5.08
C SER A 109 2.49 -2.84 -4.75
N PRO A 110 2.21 -2.19 -3.60
CA PRO A 110 0.84 -1.82 -3.22
C PRO A 110 0.22 -0.79 -4.18
N ALA A 111 1.04 -0.12 -5.00
CA ALA A 111 0.56 0.79 -6.02
C ALA A 111 -0.25 0.06 -7.10
N LEU A 112 0.12 -1.18 -7.46
CA LEU A 112 -0.60 -1.99 -8.44
C LEU A 112 -1.99 -2.37 -7.92
N ASP A 113 -2.10 -2.73 -6.65
CA ASP A 113 -3.39 -3.01 -6.00
C ASP A 113 -4.29 -1.78 -5.99
N ILE A 114 -3.74 -0.62 -5.62
CA ILE A 114 -4.47 0.66 -5.61
C ILE A 114 -4.97 1.00 -7.03
N ILE A 115 -4.11 0.88 -8.04
CA ILE A 115 -4.48 1.13 -9.44
C ILE A 115 -5.61 0.19 -9.87
N GLY A 116 -5.48 -1.11 -9.61
CA GLY A 116 -6.51 -2.10 -9.94
C GLY A 116 -7.85 -1.81 -9.25
N LEU A 117 -7.82 -1.49 -7.96
CA LEU A 117 -9.02 -1.14 -7.19
C LEU A 117 -9.73 0.13 -7.70
N LEU A 118 -8.97 1.16 -8.10
CA LEU A 118 -9.52 2.38 -8.68
C LEU A 118 -10.13 2.14 -10.07
N ILE A 119 -9.43 1.37 -10.92
CA ILE A 119 -9.94 0.97 -12.25
C ILE A 119 -11.22 0.15 -12.11
N ASN A 120 -11.27 -0.80 -11.17
CA ASN A 120 -12.46 -1.61 -10.89
C ASN A 120 -13.65 -0.76 -10.41
N LYS A 121 -13.40 0.40 -9.81
CA LYS A 121 -14.43 1.40 -9.47
C LYS A 121 -14.78 2.34 -10.63
N GLY A 122 -14.14 2.18 -11.78
CA GLY A 122 -14.38 2.90 -13.03
C GLY A 122 -13.65 4.24 -13.14
N ALA A 123 -12.55 4.43 -12.42
CA ALA A 123 -11.66 5.57 -12.62
C ALA A 123 -10.83 5.40 -13.90
N ASP A 124 -10.47 6.52 -14.53
CA ASP A 124 -9.42 6.58 -15.56
C ASP A 124 -8.08 6.81 -14.87
N VAL A 125 -7.32 5.74 -14.67
CA VAL A 125 -6.06 5.79 -13.91
C VAL A 125 -4.87 5.83 -14.86
N VAL A 126 -4.04 6.84 -14.71
CA VAL A 126 -2.72 6.93 -15.34
C VAL A 126 -1.65 6.95 -14.24
N TYR A 127 -0.42 6.59 -14.58
CA TYR A 127 0.68 6.65 -13.62
C TYR A 127 1.92 7.30 -14.24
N HIS A 128 2.77 7.84 -13.36
CA HIS A 128 4.11 8.30 -13.70
C HIS A 128 5.12 7.72 -12.72
N ASP A 129 6.23 7.17 -13.23
CA ASP A 129 7.35 6.69 -12.42
C ASP A 129 8.67 6.82 -13.21
N PRO A 130 9.75 7.39 -12.65
CA PRO A 130 11.01 7.58 -13.38
C PRO A 130 11.70 6.28 -13.85
N TYR A 131 11.42 5.14 -13.22
CA TYR A 131 12.12 3.87 -13.44
C TYR A 131 11.26 2.81 -14.10
N ILE A 132 9.92 2.97 -14.11
CA ILE A 132 8.99 1.93 -14.56
C ILE A 132 8.29 2.33 -15.87
N PRO A 133 8.68 1.76 -17.04
CA PRO A 133 8.12 2.15 -18.33
C PRO A 133 6.72 1.60 -18.60
N SER A 134 6.39 0.44 -18.04
CA SER A 134 5.06 -0.17 -18.10
C SER A 134 4.80 -1.04 -16.87
N ILE A 135 3.54 -1.18 -16.51
CA ILE A 135 3.08 -2.14 -15.49
C ILE A 135 2.06 -3.09 -16.11
N ARG A 136 1.98 -4.30 -15.54
CA ARG A 136 0.98 -5.31 -15.90
C ARG A 136 0.11 -5.59 -14.69
N LEU A 137 -1.20 -5.41 -14.84
CA LEU A 137 -2.20 -5.74 -13.82
C LEU A 137 -2.58 -7.22 -13.88
N GLU A 138 -3.30 -7.71 -12.86
CA GLU A 138 -3.66 -9.13 -12.71
C GLU A 138 -4.50 -9.70 -13.87
N ASP A 139 -5.31 -8.85 -14.51
CA ASP A 139 -6.14 -9.17 -15.69
C ASP A 139 -5.36 -9.12 -17.02
N ALA A 140 -4.02 -9.06 -16.94
CA ALA A 140 -3.10 -8.87 -18.06
C ALA A 140 -3.26 -7.54 -18.81
N HIS A 141 -3.99 -6.57 -18.23
CA HIS A 141 -4.02 -5.22 -18.75
C HIS A 141 -2.65 -4.54 -18.57
N ILE A 142 -2.12 -3.94 -19.64
CA ILE A 142 -0.83 -3.24 -19.64
C ILE A 142 -1.10 -1.74 -19.65
N ILE A 143 -0.56 -1.04 -18.67
CA ILE A 143 -0.59 0.42 -18.60
C ILE A 143 0.82 0.93 -18.85
N HIS A 144 0.93 1.94 -19.71
CA HIS A 144 2.20 2.60 -20.00
C HIS A 144 2.36 3.85 -19.15
N ASN A 145 3.61 4.11 -18.78
CA ASN A 145 4.01 5.30 -18.05
C ASN A 145 3.63 6.56 -18.83
N THR A 146 2.99 7.51 -18.14
CA THR A 146 2.65 8.81 -18.71
C THR A 146 3.83 9.76 -18.50
N PRO A 147 4.27 10.49 -19.55
CA PRO A 147 5.39 11.43 -19.45
C PRO A 147 5.13 12.58 -18.47
#